data_AF-A0ABD1B462-F1
#
_entry.id   AF-A0ABD1B462-F1
#
_cell.length_a   1.000
_cell.length_b   1.000
_cell.length_c   1.000
_cell.angle_alpha   90.00
_cell.angle_beta   90.00
_cell.angle_gamma   90.00
#
_symmetry.space_group_name_H-M   'P 1'
#
loop_
_entity.id
_entity.type
_entity.pdbx_description
1 polymer ?
#
loop_
_entity_poly.entity_id
_entity_poly.type
_entity_poly.pdbx_seq_one_letter_code
_entity_poly.pdbx_strand_id
1 'polypeptide(L)'
;MPRDKAPGPDGYPMEFYKVAWPIVGKDFVTAVQSFFLIGFMPKSTNATIHTLVPKCVGVKEMKDFLPIACINLLYRVISKIIPK
;
A
#
# COMPACT_ATOMS: atom_id res chain seq x y z
N MET A 1 9.28 -2.20 -7.41
CA MET A 1 8.46 -1.02 -7.05
C MET A 1 9.42 0.12 -6.65
N PRO A 2 9.09 1.41 -6.88
CA PRO A 2 9.95 2.56 -6.52
C PRO A 2 10.17 2.69 -5.01
N ARG A 3 11.38 3.10 -4.59
CA ARG A 3 11.76 3.39 -3.20
C ARG A 3 11.11 4.67 -2.68
N ASP A 4 11.13 4.87 -1.36
CA ASP A 4 10.72 6.12 -0.67
C ASP A 4 9.24 6.49 -0.86
N LYS A 5 8.37 5.47 -0.92
CA LYS A 5 6.92 5.68 -0.91
C LYS A 5 6.42 5.76 0.52
N ALA A 6 5.46 6.65 0.76
CA ALA A 6 4.74 6.70 2.03
C ALA A 6 4.15 5.31 2.37
N PRO A 7 4.23 4.88 3.64
CA PRO A 7 3.66 3.62 4.07
C PRO A 7 2.13 3.66 4.01
N GLY A 8 1.51 2.49 3.99
CA GLY A 8 0.07 2.38 4.19
C GLY A 8 -0.32 2.69 5.64
N PRO A 9 -1.63 2.59 5.97
CA PRO A 9 -2.08 2.67 7.36
C PRO A 9 -1.43 1.66 8.32
N ASP A 10 -0.82 0.58 7.82
CA ASP A 10 -0.01 -0.35 8.63
C ASP A 10 1.34 0.22 9.10
N GLY A 11 1.77 1.35 8.55
CA GLY A 11 3.02 2.02 8.92
C GLY A 11 4.29 1.36 8.34
N TYR A 12 4.17 0.29 7.54
CA TYR A 12 5.33 -0.44 7.03
C TYR A 12 5.67 -0.02 5.59
N PRO A 13 6.82 0.63 5.35
CA PRO A 13 7.27 0.96 4.01
C PRO A 13 7.84 -0.29 3.31
N MET A 14 8.06 -0.21 2.00
CA MET A 14 8.65 -1.34 1.23
C MET A 14 10.03 -1.74 1.76
N GLU A 15 10.79 -0.76 2.22
CA GLU A 15 12.13 -0.89 2.76
C GLU A 15 12.14 -1.83 3.97
N PHE A 16 11.11 -1.75 4.83
CA PHE A 16 10.92 -2.71 5.92
C PHE A 16 10.80 -4.13 5.39
N TYR A 17 9.92 -4.36 4.40
CA TYR A 17 9.72 -5.70 3.84
C TYR A 17 10.95 -6.25 3.13
N LYS A 18 11.80 -5.39 2.54
CA LYS A 18 13.06 -5.83 1.93
C LYS A 18 14.06 -6.32 2.97
N VAL A 19 14.21 -5.57 4.07
CA VAL A 19 15.14 -5.92 5.15
C VAL A 19 14.63 -7.13 5.94
N ALA A 20 13.34 -7.12 6.29
CA ALA A 20 12.71 -8.18 7.07
C ALA A 20 12.27 -9.40 6.23
N TRP A 21 12.54 -9.44 4.92
CA TRP A 21 12.08 -10.51 4.04
C TRP A 21 12.43 -11.93 4.53
N PRO A 22 13.63 -12.21 5.09
CA PRO A 22 13.94 -13.53 5.64
C PRO A 22 13.03 -13.97 6.78
N ILE A 23 12.38 -13.01 7.45
CA ILE A 23 11.49 -13.24 8.60
C ILE A 23 10.02 -13.27 8.13
N VAL A 24 9.57 -12.24 7.42
CA VAL A 24 8.13 -12.06 7.09
C VAL A 24 7.74 -12.57 5.70
N GLY A 25 8.72 -12.91 4.86
CA GLY A 25 8.48 -13.20 3.43
C GLY A 25 7.62 -14.43 3.20
N LYS A 26 7.80 -15.48 4.02
CA LYS A 26 6.97 -16.70 3.94
C LYS A 26 5.50 -16.38 4.21
N ASP A 27 5.23 -15.71 5.34
CA ASP A 27 3.87 -15.36 5.74
C ASP A 27 3.22 -14.39 4.76
N PHE A 28 4.01 -13.45 4.20
CA PHE A 28 3.54 -12.54 3.17
C PHE A 28 3.06 -13.29 1.92
N VAL A 29 3.84 -14.25 1.42
CA VAL A 29 3.46 -15.07 0.26
C VAL A 29 2.24 -15.92 0.58
N THR A 30 2.20 -16.55 1.76
CA THR A 30 1.04 -17.33 2.21
C THR A 30 -0.23 -16.47 2.28
N ALA A 31 -0.14 -15.24 2.76
CA ALA A 31 -1.28 -14.31 2.79
C ALA A 31 -1.78 -13.96 1.38
N VAL A 32 -0.88 -13.70 0.43
CA VAL A 32 -1.25 -13.45 -0.98
C VAL A 32 -1.95 -14.67 -1.57
N GLN A 33 -1.39 -15.88 -1.39
CA GLN A 33 -1.98 -17.11 -1.90
C GLN A 33 -3.35 -17.40 -1.26
N SER A 34 -3.46 -17.22 0.05
CA SER A 34 -4.71 -17.41 0.79
C SER A 34 -5.82 -16.48 0.29
N PHE A 35 -5.49 -15.25 -0.09
CA PHE A 35 -6.47 -14.35 -0.70
C PHE A 35 -7.03 -14.93 -2.00
N PHE A 36 -6.18 -15.44 -2.89
CA PHE A 36 -6.64 -16.01 -4.18
C PHE A 36 -7.31 -17.37 -4.04
N LEU A 37 -6.99 -18.14 -2.99
CA LEU A 37 -7.61 -19.44 -2.73
C LEU A 37 -8.99 -19.31 -2.05
N ILE A 38 -9.09 -18.43 -1.04
CA ILE A 38 -10.27 -18.32 -0.16
C ILE A 38 -11.17 -17.15 -0.57
N GLY A 39 -10.62 -16.15 -1.27
CA GLY A 39 -11.34 -14.92 -1.63
C GLY A 39 -11.53 -13.95 -0.46
N PHE A 40 -10.85 -14.16 0.67
CA PHE A 40 -11.00 -13.35 1.87
C PHE A 40 -9.82 -12.38 2.06
N MET A 41 -10.15 -11.12 2.39
CA MET A 41 -9.17 -10.10 2.77
C MET A 41 -9.61 -9.40 4.08
N PRO A 42 -8.74 -9.33 5.09
CA PRO A 42 -9.00 -8.52 6.28
C PRO A 42 -9.21 -7.04 5.95
N LYS A 43 -10.16 -6.38 6.62
CA LYS A 43 -10.44 -4.95 6.45
C LYS A 43 -9.25 -4.04 6.80
N SER A 44 -8.35 -4.50 7.66
CA SER A 44 -7.11 -3.77 7.95
C SER A 44 -6.17 -3.77 6.74
N THR A 45 -6.16 -4.85 5.94
CA THR A 45 -5.27 -5.00 4.79
C THR A 45 -5.64 -4.08 3.63
N ASN A 46 -6.93 -3.87 3.36
CA ASN A 46 -7.41 -2.96 2.30
C ASN A 46 -7.60 -1.51 2.76
N ALA A 47 -7.23 -1.19 4.00
CA ALA A 47 -7.30 0.17 4.51
C ALA A 47 -6.41 1.12 3.68
N THR A 48 -6.94 2.31 3.41
CA THR A 48 -6.29 3.33 2.57
C THR A 48 -6.36 4.68 3.26
N ILE A 49 -5.23 5.37 3.35
CA ILE A 49 -5.19 6.77 3.77
C ILE A 49 -5.24 7.65 2.52
N HIS A 50 -6.25 8.50 2.43
CA HIS A 50 -6.35 9.51 1.37
C HIS A 50 -5.78 10.82 1.91
N THR A 51 -4.66 11.27 1.33
CA THR A 51 -4.00 12.52 1.71
C THR A 51 -3.95 13.49 0.54
N LEU A 52 -3.96 14.78 0.83
CA LEU A 52 -3.88 15.86 -0.14
C LEU A 52 -2.50 16.51 -0.03
N VAL A 53 -1.68 16.37 -1.07
CA VAL A 53 -0.35 17.01 -1.11
C VAL A 53 -0.42 18.29 -1.94
N PRO A 54 0.01 19.45 -1.41
CA PRO A 54 0.05 20.70 -2.16
C PRO A 54 0.95 20.57 -3.40
N LYS A 55 0.50 21.08 -4.56
CA LYS A 55 1.33 21.15 -5.79
C LYS A 55 2.37 22.27 -5.73
N CYS A 56 2.07 23.35 -5.02
CA CYS A 56 2.90 24.56 -4.94
C CYS A 56 2.74 25.25 -3.58
N VAL A 57 3.60 26.24 -3.30
CA VAL A 57 3.48 27.06 -2.09
C VAL A 57 2.33 28.04 -2.25
N GLY A 58 1.50 28.20 -1.22
CA GLY A 58 0.37 29.15 -1.23
C GLY A 58 -0.89 28.65 -1.93
N VAL A 59 -1.14 27.34 -1.91
CA VAL A 59 -2.39 26.72 -2.39
C VAL A 59 -3.63 27.35 -1.73
N LYS A 60 -4.67 27.61 -2.52
CA LYS A 60 -5.92 28.26 -2.05
C LYS A 60 -7.16 27.44 -2.41
N GLU A 61 -7.09 26.66 -3.48
CA GLU A 61 -8.24 25.93 -4.00
C GLU A 61 -7.98 24.41 -4.00
N MET A 62 -9.05 23.60 -3.91
CA MET A 62 -8.94 22.13 -3.90
C MET A 62 -8.23 21.55 -5.13
N LYS A 63 -8.30 22.24 -6.28
CA LYS A 63 -7.62 21.84 -7.53
C LYS A 63 -6.09 21.93 -7.44
N ASP A 64 -5.58 22.68 -6.47
CA ASP A 64 -4.14 22.88 -6.25
C ASP A 64 -3.50 21.74 -5.45
N PHE A 65 -4.30 20.77 -5.00
CA PHE A 65 -3.82 19.57 -4.31
C PHE A 65 -3.77 18.37 -5.25
N LEU A 66 -2.82 17.48 -4.99
CA LEU A 66 -2.75 16.15 -5.57
C LEU A 66 -3.32 15.15 -4.55
N PRO A 67 -4.42 14.45 -4.86
CA PRO A 67 -4.86 13.35 -4.03
C PRO A 67 -3.89 12.18 -4.17
N ILE A 68 -3.40 11.69 -3.03
CA ILE A 68 -2.55 10.51 -2.94
C ILE A 68 -3.25 9.48 -2.05
N ALA A 69 -3.30 8.24 -2.55
CA ALA A 69 -3.75 7.09 -1.78
C ALA A 69 -2.54 6.30 -1.26
N CYS A 70 -2.39 6.27 0.06
CA CYS A 70 -1.41 5.44 0.74
C CYS A 70 -2.07 4.12 1.14
N ILE A 71 -1.62 3.02 0.52
CA ILE A 71 -2.18 1.68 0.67
C ILE A 71 -1.13 0.72 1.22
N ASN A 72 -1.57 -0.27 1.99
CA ASN A 72 -0.69 -1.32 2.51
C ASN A 72 -0.05 -2.12 1.38
N LEU A 73 1.19 -2.57 1.59
CA LEU A 73 1.97 -3.24 0.54
C LEU A 73 1.30 -4.55 0.09
N LEU A 74 0.74 -5.30 1.03
CA LEU A 74 0.05 -6.57 0.74
C LEU A 74 -1.11 -6.37 -0.25
N TYR A 75 -1.98 -5.39 0.01
CA TYR A 75 -3.07 -5.04 -0.90
C TYR A 75 -2.57 -4.56 -2.27
N ARG A 76 -1.48 -3.78 -2.28
CA ARG A 76 -0.86 -3.29 -3.52
C ARG A 76 -0.28 -4.41 -4.37
N VAL A 77 0.22 -5.49 -3.77
CA VAL A 77 0.71 -6.67 -4.49
C VAL A 77 -0.46 -7.44 -5.09
N ILE A 78 -1.48 -7.72 -4.28
CA ILE A 78 -2.68 -8.45 -4.72
C ILE A 78 -3.36 -7.74 -5.90
N SER A 79 -3.61 -6.43 -5.79
CA SER A 79 -4.27 -5.64 -6.84
C SER A 79 -3.50 -5.57 -8.16
N LYS A 80 -2.18 -5.82 -8.16
CA LYS A 80 -1.37 -5.91 -9.38
C LYS A 80 -1.38 -7.27 -10.04
N ILE A 81 -1.66 -8.33 -9.27
CA ILE A 81 -1.76 -9.70 -9.77
C ILE A 81 -3.11 -9.92 -10.45
N ILE A 82 -4.15 -9.24 -9.97
CA ILE A 82 -5.47 -9.26 -10.59
C ILE A 82 -5.35 -8.66 -12.02
N PRO A 83 -5.78 -9.38 -13.07
CA PRO A 83 -5.76 -8.87 -14.44
C PRO A 83 -6.70 -7.67 -14.59
N LYS A 84 -6.37 -6.78 -15.55
CA LYS A 84 -7.19 -5.62 -15.90
C LYS A 84 -8.36 -6.00 -16.80
#